data_AF-A0A7V5WE29-F1
#
_entry.id   AF-A0A7V5WE29-F1
#
_cell.length_a   1.000
_cell.length_b   1.000
_cell.length_c   1.000
_cell.angle_alpha   90.00
_cell.angle_beta   90.00
_cell.angle_gamma   90.00
#
_symmetry.space_group_name_H-M   'P 1'
#
loop_
_entity.id
_entity.type
_entity.pdbx_description
1 polymer ?
#
loop_
_entity_poly.entity_id
_entity_poly.type
_entity_poly.pdbx_seq_one_letter_code
_entity_poly.pdbx_strand_id
1 'polypeptide(L)'
;MDHLARLQEFFRSLFQFDLADLDFGLYRLFRIKQDEIEAFITAQLPREVDAAFAEVSAGDKEYLEREIERLTQQIQDNLTDDAILPGGEIAPAYADTRVGRAYTEARRKLRAIEVTEGHKAEVFNHLVTFFSRYYEEGDFIPRRRYGARETYAVPYRGEEVFFHWANRDQHYVKTHERFLDYAFTVRDLTGAYRVRFTIAAASVPRDNTKGSRRYFFPRPDSAAYDADSRAFTLPFEYRLPTPEEAGAYGSNSQAQEAILEEAVPRILEAVPDENLRALLGQDQRTEQDVADGKPEMPLLLRRLRHFCRRNTSDYFIHRDLRGFLTRELEFYIKDQVLHLMDLEADLDAKRRVVRT
;
A
#
# COMPACT_ATOMS: atom_id res chain seq x y z
N MET A 1 -3.19 14.50 -4.08
CA MET A 1 -3.22 13.23 -4.84
C MET A 1 -4.67 12.86 -5.09
N ASP A 2 -4.98 12.39 -6.29
CA ASP A 2 -6.28 11.81 -6.64
C ASP A 2 -6.59 10.58 -5.75
N HIS A 3 -7.85 10.37 -5.37
CA HIS A 3 -8.28 9.30 -4.47
C HIS A 3 -8.02 7.92 -5.07
N LEU A 4 -8.22 7.79 -6.39
CA LEU A 4 -7.88 6.57 -7.11
C LEU A 4 -6.37 6.34 -7.09
N ALA A 5 -5.57 7.35 -7.42
CA ALA A 5 -4.10 7.23 -7.39
C ALA A 5 -3.58 6.78 -6.03
N ARG A 6 -4.13 7.31 -4.94
CA ARG A 6 -3.80 6.89 -3.57
C ARG A 6 -4.12 5.42 -3.31
N LEU A 7 -5.29 4.95 -3.76
CA LEU A 7 -5.67 3.54 -3.63
C LEU A 7 -4.74 2.63 -4.45
N GLN A 8 -4.41 3.03 -5.67
CA GLN A 8 -3.51 2.28 -6.54
C GLN A 8 -2.10 2.17 -5.94
N GLU A 9 -1.56 3.26 -5.41
CA GLU A 9 -0.27 3.25 -4.71
C GLU A 9 -0.30 2.34 -3.48
N PHE A 10 -1.38 2.41 -2.68
CA PHE A 10 -1.57 1.54 -1.53
C PHE A 10 -1.62 0.05 -1.93
N PHE A 11 -2.33 -0.31 -3.01
CA PHE A 11 -2.35 -1.69 -3.50
C PHE A 11 -1.01 -2.15 -4.05
N ARG A 12 -0.26 -1.30 -4.77
CA ARG A 12 1.10 -1.63 -5.21
C ARG A 12 2.02 -1.93 -4.02
N SER A 13 1.88 -1.17 -2.93
CA SER A 13 2.58 -1.43 -1.66
C SER A 13 2.14 -2.75 -1.00
N LEU A 14 0.82 -3.02 -0.96
CA LEU A 14 0.26 -4.25 -0.41
C LEU A 14 0.75 -5.50 -1.15
N PHE A 15 0.80 -5.45 -2.48
CA PHE A 15 1.35 -6.52 -3.32
C PHE A 15 2.88 -6.53 -3.41
N GLN A 16 3.57 -5.65 -2.67
CA GLN A 16 5.03 -5.58 -2.58
C GLN A 16 5.70 -5.44 -3.96
N PHE A 17 5.16 -4.59 -4.83
CA PHE A 17 5.69 -4.36 -6.19
C PHE A 17 7.14 -3.88 -6.16
N ASP A 18 7.50 -3.19 -5.09
CA ASP A 18 8.85 -2.67 -4.83
C ASP A 18 9.89 -3.79 -4.56
N LEU A 19 9.41 -5.03 -4.38
CA LEU A 19 10.18 -6.25 -4.16
C LEU A 19 10.08 -7.26 -5.32
N ALA A 20 9.50 -6.88 -6.47
CA ALA A 20 9.31 -7.77 -7.63
C ALA A 20 10.62 -8.24 -8.29
N ASP A 21 11.74 -7.58 -7.99
CA ASP A 21 13.09 -7.95 -8.41
C ASP A 21 13.67 -9.14 -7.63
N LEU A 22 13.04 -9.53 -6.52
CA LEU A 22 13.42 -10.70 -5.74
C LEU A 22 13.11 -12.00 -6.49
N ASP A 23 14.09 -12.89 -6.58
CA ASP A 23 14.02 -14.11 -7.40
C ASP A 23 13.95 -15.40 -6.56
N PHE A 24 13.11 -15.40 -5.53
CA PHE A 24 12.90 -16.55 -4.64
C PHE A 24 11.50 -16.58 -4.02
N GLY A 25 11.03 -17.78 -3.64
CA GLY A 25 9.76 -17.97 -2.95
C GLY A 25 8.55 -17.36 -3.67
N LEU A 26 7.65 -16.74 -2.88
CA LEU A 26 6.42 -16.09 -3.38
C LEU A 26 6.71 -14.91 -4.32
N TYR A 27 7.86 -14.25 -4.20
CA TYR A 27 8.21 -13.12 -5.06
C TYR A 27 8.34 -13.50 -6.53
N ARG A 28 8.73 -14.75 -6.84
CA ARG A 28 8.69 -15.25 -8.22
C ARG A 28 7.28 -15.25 -8.77
N LEU A 29 6.30 -15.64 -7.96
CA LEU A 29 4.89 -15.65 -8.37
C LEU A 29 4.40 -14.21 -8.60
N PHE A 30 4.72 -13.28 -7.70
CA PHE A 30 4.38 -11.87 -7.86
C PHE A 30 5.01 -11.28 -9.12
N ARG A 31 6.28 -11.59 -9.42
CA ARG A 31 6.93 -11.15 -10.66
C ARG A 31 6.25 -11.72 -11.91
N ILE A 32 5.87 -13.00 -11.90
CA ILE A 32 5.16 -13.63 -13.04
C ILE A 32 3.77 -13.01 -13.24
N LYS A 33 3.10 -12.64 -12.15
CA LYS A 33 1.75 -12.10 -12.14
C LYS A 33 1.69 -10.57 -12.09
N GLN A 34 2.84 -9.90 -12.17
CA GLN A 34 2.94 -8.47 -11.96
C GLN A 34 2.08 -7.70 -12.97
N ASP A 35 2.17 -8.06 -14.25
CA ASP A 35 1.40 -7.41 -15.31
C ASP A 35 -0.12 -7.61 -15.13
N GLU A 36 -0.53 -8.80 -14.65
CA GLU A 36 -1.94 -9.11 -14.36
C GLU A 36 -2.46 -8.28 -13.18
N ILE A 37 -1.66 -8.16 -12.11
CA ILE A 37 -2.02 -7.35 -10.94
C ILE A 37 -2.00 -5.86 -11.29
N GLU A 38 -1.04 -5.37 -12.08
CA GLU A 38 -0.99 -3.98 -12.52
C GLU A 38 -2.19 -3.65 -13.42
N ALA A 39 -2.58 -4.55 -14.34
CA ALA A 39 -3.79 -4.39 -15.15
C ALA A 39 -5.06 -4.38 -14.28
N PHE A 40 -5.09 -5.20 -13.22
CA PHE A 40 -6.18 -5.16 -12.25
C PHE A 40 -6.28 -3.79 -11.55
N ILE A 41 -5.15 -3.27 -11.04
CA ILE A 41 -5.08 -1.99 -10.30
C ILE A 41 -5.41 -0.79 -11.20
N THR A 42 -4.89 -0.79 -12.43
CA THR A 42 -4.96 0.38 -13.33
C THR A 42 -6.22 0.43 -14.19
N ALA A 43 -6.75 -0.72 -14.60
CA ALA A 43 -7.85 -0.78 -15.55
C ALA A 43 -9.10 -1.46 -14.99
N GLN A 44 -8.96 -2.65 -14.39
CA GLN A 44 -10.13 -3.42 -13.95
C GLN A 44 -10.82 -2.78 -12.75
N LEU A 45 -10.06 -2.37 -11.73
CA LEU A 45 -10.59 -1.79 -10.50
C LEU A 45 -11.39 -0.50 -10.76
N PRO A 46 -10.87 0.51 -11.49
CA PRO A 46 -11.67 1.69 -11.84
C PRO A 46 -12.93 1.33 -12.63
N ARG A 47 -12.81 0.41 -13.60
CA ARG A 47 -13.94 -0.02 -14.43
C ARG A 47 -15.04 -0.70 -13.61
N GLU A 48 -14.69 -1.50 -12.60
CA GLU A 48 -15.68 -2.14 -11.72
C GLU A 48 -16.40 -1.11 -10.86
N VAL A 49 -15.69 -0.10 -10.36
CA VAL A 49 -16.32 1.02 -9.66
C VAL A 49 -17.22 1.82 -10.61
N ASP A 50 -16.73 2.19 -11.79
CA ASP A 50 -17.54 2.89 -12.79
C ASP A 50 -18.80 2.10 -13.19
N ALA A 51 -18.68 0.78 -13.32
CA ALA A 51 -19.81 -0.09 -13.61
C ALA A 51 -20.84 -0.13 -12.45
N ALA A 52 -20.38 -0.13 -11.20
CA ALA A 52 -21.26 -0.08 -10.02
C ALA A 52 -22.01 1.27 -9.91
N PHE A 53 -21.43 2.33 -10.47
CA PHE A 53 -22.00 3.69 -10.51
C PHE A 53 -22.51 4.09 -11.90
N ALA A 54 -22.73 3.13 -12.81
CA ALA A 54 -23.01 3.36 -14.24
C ALA A 54 -24.33 4.09 -14.57
N GLU A 55 -25.04 4.64 -13.58
CA GLU A 55 -26.20 5.49 -13.81
C GLU A 55 -25.84 6.87 -14.37
N VAL A 56 -24.56 7.25 -14.48
CA VAL A 56 -24.15 8.53 -15.06
C VAL A 56 -22.79 8.42 -15.75
N SER A 57 -22.70 8.80 -17.03
CA SER A 57 -21.45 8.74 -17.80
C SER A 57 -20.67 10.06 -17.76
N ALA A 58 -19.34 9.97 -17.86
CA ALA A 58 -18.46 11.14 -18.00
C ALA A 58 -18.76 11.99 -19.25
N GLY A 59 -19.30 11.38 -20.32
CA GLY A 59 -19.71 12.08 -21.54
C GLY A 59 -20.88 13.02 -21.34
N ASP A 60 -21.77 12.72 -20.39
CA ASP A 60 -22.90 13.58 -20.05
C ASP A 60 -22.44 14.83 -19.30
N LYS A 61 -21.34 14.74 -18.53
CA LYS A 61 -20.80 15.87 -17.75
C LYS A 61 -20.35 17.02 -18.63
N GLU A 62 -19.42 16.77 -19.54
CA GLU A 62 -18.88 17.82 -20.41
C GLU A 62 -19.94 18.43 -21.34
N TYR A 63 -20.91 17.62 -21.75
CA TYR A 63 -22.06 18.10 -22.52
C TYR A 63 -22.95 19.00 -21.68
N LEU A 64 -23.28 18.60 -20.45
CA LEU A 64 -24.10 19.38 -19.53
C LEU A 64 -23.42 20.69 -19.11
N GLU A 65 -22.11 20.69 -18.88
CA GLU A 65 -21.34 21.91 -18.59
C GLU A 65 -21.42 22.91 -19.74
N ARG A 66 -21.18 22.45 -20.97
CA ARG A 66 -21.31 23.28 -22.19
C ARG A 66 -22.74 23.76 -22.43
N GLU A 67 -23.73 22.91 -22.15
CA GLU A 67 -25.14 23.27 -22.29
C GLU A 67 -25.57 24.30 -21.23
N ILE A 68 -25.08 24.18 -19.99
CA ILE A 68 -25.30 25.16 -18.92
C ILE A 68 -24.66 26.50 -19.30
N GLU A 69 -23.45 26.51 -19.86
CA GLU A 69 -22.78 27.73 -20.32
C GLU A 69 -23.56 28.41 -21.46
N ARG A 70 -23.99 27.62 -22.46
CA ARG A 70 -24.84 28.11 -23.55
C ARG A 70 -26.16 28.69 -23.04
N LEU A 71 -26.83 28.01 -22.12
CA LEU A 71 -28.08 28.47 -21.51
C LEU A 71 -27.86 29.70 -20.64
N THR A 72 -26.72 29.82 -19.96
CA THR A 72 -26.32 31.02 -19.21
C THR A 72 -26.22 32.22 -20.14
N GLN A 73 -25.53 32.08 -21.28
CA GLN A 73 -25.43 33.14 -22.28
C GLN A 73 -26.81 33.52 -22.84
N GLN A 74 -27.67 32.53 -23.12
CA GLN A 74 -29.03 32.80 -23.57
C GLN A 74 -29.89 33.52 -22.52
N ILE A 75 -29.65 33.28 -21.23
CA ILE A 75 -30.33 33.99 -20.14
C ILE A 75 -29.83 35.44 -20.09
N GLN A 76 -28.51 35.66 -20.18
CA GLN A 76 -27.93 37.01 -20.16
C GLN A 76 -28.33 37.85 -21.39
N ASP A 77 -28.44 37.24 -22.57
CA ASP A 77 -28.78 37.95 -23.82
C ASP A 77 -30.27 38.30 -23.94
N ASN A 78 -31.17 37.50 -23.34
CA ASN A 78 -32.62 37.64 -23.50
C ASN A 78 -33.36 38.14 -22.25
N LEU A 79 -32.71 38.14 -21.08
CA LEU A 79 -33.28 38.57 -19.80
C LEU A 79 -32.38 39.64 -19.13
N THR A 80 -32.78 40.14 -17.97
CA THR A 80 -32.03 41.10 -17.15
C THR A 80 -30.90 40.44 -16.35
N ASP A 81 -29.84 41.19 -16.01
CA ASP A 81 -28.68 40.73 -15.23
C ASP A 81 -29.03 40.05 -13.89
N ASP A 82 -30.18 40.38 -13.29
CA ASP A 82 -30.68 39.77 -12.03
C ASP A 82 -31.33 38.38 -12.21
N ALA A 83 -31.29 37.80 -13.42
CA ALA A 83 -31.93 36.52 -13.70
C ALA A 83 -31.22 35.31 -13.09
N ILE A 84 -29.92 35.42 -12.78
CA ILE A 84 -29.13 34.38 -12.10
C ILE A 84 -28.67 34.91 -10.75
N LEU A 85 -29.10 34.24 -9.68
CA LEU A 85 -28.73 34.57 -8.31
C LEU A 85 -27.23 34.30 -8.06
N PRO A 86 -26.61 34.91 -7.04
CA PRO A 86 -25.20 34.68 -6.70
C PRO A 86 -24.82 33.21 -6.41
N GLY A 87 -25.80 32.35 -6.08
CA GLY A 87 -25.63 30.89 -5.95
C GLY A 87 -25.71 30.11 -7.27
N GLY A 88 -25.76 30.81 -8.41
CA GLY A 88 -25.93 30.25 -9.75
C GLY A 88 -27.33 29.69 -10.04
N GLU A 89 -28.31 29.93 -9.17
CA GLU A 89 -29.69 29.48 -9.38
C GLU A 89 -30.48 30.52 -10.15
N ILE A 90 -31.44 30.09 -10.98
CA ILE A 90 -32.28 31.03 -11.70
C ILE A 90 -33.26 31.70 -10.74
N ALA A 91 -33.48 33.01 -10.89
CA ALA A 91 -34.44 33.74 -10.06
C ALA A 91 -35.87 33.17 -10.24
N PRO A 92 -36.69 33.10 -9.17
CA PRO A 92 -38.03 32.49 -9.23
C PRO A 92 -38.94 33.08 -10.31
N ALA A 93 -38.78 34.36 -10.63
CA ALA A 93 -39.52 35.06 -11.66
C ALA A 93 -39.30 34.49 -13.08
N TYR A 94 -38.15 33.84 -13.32
CA TYR A 94 -37.74 33.34 -14.62
C TYR A 94 -37.63 31.81 -14.68
N ALA A 95 -37.88 31.12 -13.56
CA ALA A 95 -37.83 29.66 -13.44
C ALA A 95 -38.82 28.95 -14.37
N ASP A 96 -39.97 29.56 -14.66
CA ASP A 96 -41.01 29.00 -15.53
C ASP A 96 -40.79 29.25 -17.03
N THR A 97 -39.76 30.02 -17.41
CA THR A 97 -39.42 30.24 -18.81
C THR A 97 -38.84 28.96 -19.43
N ARG A 98 -38.94 28.82 -20.76
CA ARG A 98 -38.40 27.66 -21.48
C ARG A 98 -36.89 27.48 -21.24
N VAL A 99 -36.14 28.59 -21.23
CA VAL A 99 -34.69 28.60 -20.99
C VAL A 99 -34.39 28.32 -19.52
N GLY A 100 -35.18 28.89 -18.60
CA GLY A 100 -35.05 28.65 -17.17
C GLY A 100 -35.25 27.21 -16.74
N ARG A 101 -36.30 26.55 -17.25
CA ARG A 101 -36.55 25.12 -17.00
C ARG A 101 -35.41 24.24 -17.52
N ALA A 102 -34.92 24.53 -18.74
CA ALA A 102 -33.79 23.80 -19.32
C ALA A 102 -32.51 23.98 -18.50
N TYR A 103 -32.23 25.20 -18.03
CA TYR A 103 -31.08 25.52 -17.19
C TYR A 103 -31.14 24.81 -15.84
N THR A 104 -32.29 24.86 -15.16
CA THR A 104 -32.50 24.16 -13.88
C THR A 104 -32.38 22.64 -14.04
N GLU A 105 -32.93 22.07 -15.11
CA GLU A 105 -32.82 20.64 -15.38
C GLU A 105 -31.37 20.21 -15.68
N ALA A 106 -30.64 20.99 -16.49
CA ALA A 106 -29.24 20.73 -16.80
C ALA A 106 -28.36 20.83 -15.54
N ARG A 107 -28.53 21.86 -14.71
CA ARG A 107 -27.84 21.97 -13.41
C ARG A 107 -28.20 20.85 -12.45
N ARG A 108 -29.45 20.39 -12.44
CA ARG A 108 -29.87 19.24 -11.61
C ARG A 108 -29.18 17.96 -12.07
N LYS A 109 -29.11 17.71 -13.38
CA LYS A 109 -28.39 16.57 -13.95
C LYS A 109 -26.91 16.65 -13.62
N LEU A 110 -26.26 17.81 -13.81
CA LEU A 110 -24.85 18.02 -13.48
C LEU A 110 -24.57 17.78 -11.99
N ARG A 111 -25.38 18.34 -11.09
CA ARG A 111 -25.26 18.08 -9.65
C ARG A 111 -25.37 16.59 -9.31
N ALA A 112 -26.27 15.85 -9.97
CA ALA A 112 -26.38 14.40 -9.77
C ALA A 112 -25.12 13.64 -10.23
N ILE A 113 -24.46 14.10 -11.31
CA ILE A 113 -23.17 13.56 -11.76
C ILE A 113 -22.09 13.83 -10.72
N GLU A 114 -21.97 15.08 -10.26
CA GLU A 114 -20.95 15.49 -9.29
C GLU A 114 -21.08 14.74 -7.96
N VAL A 115 -22.30 14.54 -7.46
CA VAL A 115 -22.58 13.71 -6.29
C VAL A 115 -22.13 12.26 -6.51
N THR A 116 -22.38 11.71 -7.69
CA THR A 116 -21.96 10.35 -8.03
C THR A 116 -20.44 10.21 -8.05
N GLU A 117 -19.72 11.17 -8.64
CA GLU A 117 -18.24 11.20 -8.63
C GLU A 117 -17.68 11.39 -7.21
N GLY A 118 -18.33 12.21 -6.37
CA GLY A 118 -18.00 12.35 -4.95
C GLY A 118 -18.09 11.00 -4.21
N HIS A 119 -19.17 10.24 -4.42
CA HIS A 119 -19.31 8.91 -3.83
C HIS A 119 -18.25 7.90 -4.32
N LYS A 120 -17.84 7.96 -5.59
CA LYS A 120 -16.73 7.12 -6.09
C LYS A 120 -15.42 7.40 -5.35
N ALA A 121 -15.09 8.68 -5.19
CA ALA A 121 -13.92 9.11 -4.43
C ALA A 121 -13.96 8.63 -2.98
N GLU A 122 -15.14 8.69 -2.35
CA GLU A 122 -15.37 8.18 -1.00
C GLU A 122 -15.17 6.66 -0.90
N VAL A 123 -15.67 5.88 -1.87
CA VAL A 123 -15.43 4.43 -1.94
C VAL A 123 -13.93 4.12 -1.98
N PHE A 124 -13.14 4.83 -2.79
CA PHE A 124 -11.70 4.63 -2.82
C PHE A 124 -11.04 4.91 -1.45
N ASN A 125 -11.47 5.95 -0.75
CA ASN A 125 -10.98 6.24 0.60
C ASN A 125 -11.37 5.16 1.62
N HIS A 126 -12.59 4.63 1.55
CA HIS A 126 -13.04 3.54 2.39
C HIS A 126 -12.24 2.26 2.15
N LEU A 127 -11.92 1.94 0.88
CA LEU A 127 -11.07 0.79 0.56
C LEU A 127 -9.68 0.93 1.18
N VAL A 128 -9.02 2.08 1.02
CA VAL A 128 -7.72 2.34 1.66
C VAL A 128 -7.83 2.20 3.19
N THR A 129 -8.86 2.81 3.79
CA THR A 129 -9.07 2.80 5.24
C THR A 129 -9.31 1.39 5.76
N PHE A 130 -10.14 0.62 5.07
CA PHE A 130 -10.46 -0.76 5.41
C PHE A 130 -9.20 -1.63 5.39
N PHE A 131 -8.48 -1.68 4.27
CA PHE A 131 -7.30 -2.54 4.17
C PHE A 131 -6.17 -2.08 5.10
N SER A 132 -5.93 -0.78 5.24
CA SER A 132 -4.90 -0.23 6.15
C SER A 132 -5.17 -0.58 7.62
N ARG A 133 -6.43 -0.76 8.03
CA ARG A 133 -6.78 -1.14 9.40
C ARG A 133 -6.25 -2.53 9.76
N TYR A 134 -6.30 -3.46 8.81
CA TYR A 134 -5.97 -4.87 9.05
C TYR A 134 -4.60 -5.26 8.51
N TYR A 135 -4.07 -4.58 7.49
CA TYR A 135 -2.77 -4.87 6.92
C TYR A 135 -1.65 -4.29 7.77
N GLU A 136 -0.73 -5.14 8.20
CA GLU A 136 0.45 -4.78 8.98
C GLU A 136 1.64 -5.62 8.52
N GLU A 137 2.66 -4.96 7.96
CA GLU A 137 3.96 -5.57 7.64
C GLU A 137 3.94 -6.82 6.73
N GLY A 138 2.93 -6.96 5.87
CA GLY A 138 2.77 -8.12 4.99
C GLY A 138 1.71 -9.12 5.44
N ASP A 139 1.20 -8.96 6.66
CA ASP A 139 0.16 -9.82 7.23
C ASP A 139 -1.16 -9.06 7.38
N PHE A 140 -2.26 -9.82 7.38
CA PHE A 140 -3.55 -9.31 7.82
C PHE A 140 -3.76 -9.71 9.28
N ILE A 141 -3.89 -8.74 10.18
CA ILE A 141 -4.02 -8.99 11.61
C ILE A 141 -5.46 -8.69 12.04
N PRO A 142 -6.16 -9.65 12.67
CA PRO A 142 -7.45 -9.42 13.29
C PRO A 142 -7.35 -8.28 14.30
N ARG A 143 -8.08 -7.18 14.03
CA ARG A 143 -8.17 -6.07 14.97
C ARG A 143 -9.33 -6.29 15.92
N ARG A 144 -9.16 -5.86 17.17
CA ARG A 144 -10.27 -5.78 18.11
C ARG A 144 -11.30 -4.78 17.57
N ARG A 145 -12.56 -5.20 17.58
CA ARG A 145 -13.69 -4.35 17.23
C ARG A 145 -14.00 -3.47 18.43
N TYR A 146 -13.76 -2.17 18.30
CA TYR A 146 -14.20 -1.16 19.25
C TYR A 146 -15.34 -0.40 18.58
N GLY A 147 -16.55 -0.50 19.12
CA GLY A 147 -17.63 0.42 18.75
C GLY A 147 -17.44 1.77 19.45
N ALA A 148 -18.30 2.74 19.15
CA ALA A 148 -18.38 4.01 19.89
C ALA A 148 -18.63 3.84 21.40
N ARG A 149 -19.04 2.63 21.83
CA ARG A 149 -19.00 2.14 23.20
C ARG A 149 -18.09 0.90 23.23
N GLU A 150 -17.31 0.74 24.29
CA GLU A 150 -16.32 -0.33 24.52
C GLU A 150 -16.96 -1.74 24.53
N THR A 151 -17.39 -2.25 23.37
CA THR A 151 -18.03 -3.55 23.25
C THR A 151 -17.22 -4.41 22.29
N TYR A 152 -16.56 -5.41 22.85
CA TYR A 152 -15.85 -6.45 22.13
C TYR A 152 -16.86 -7.34 21.39
N ALA A 153 -16.87 -7.28 20.05
CA ALA A 153 -17.75 -8.09 19.21
C ALA A 153 -17.02 -9.29 18.63
N VAL A 154 -17.61 -10.48 18.78
CA VAL A 154 -17.08 -11.73 18.24
C VAL A 154 -18.12 -12.36 17.31
N PRO A 155 -17.74 -12.86 16.12
CA PRO A 155 -18.67 -13.55 15.23
C PRO A 155 -19.15 -14.84 15.89
N TYR A 156 -20.39 -14.82 16.37
CA TYR A 156 -21.05 -15.89 17.10
C TYR A 156 -22.32 -16.32 16.34
N ARG A 157 -22.55 -17.63 16.17
CA ARG A 157 -23.68 -18.16 15.40
C ARG A 157 -24.79 -18.74 16.27
N GLY A 158 -24.76 -18.51 17.57
CA GLY A 158 -25.76 -19.05 18.51
C GLY A 158 -25.36 -20.39 19.15
N GLU A 159 -24.07 -20.74 19.16
CA GLU A 159 -23.57 -21.96 19.79
C GLU A 159 -23.65 -21.91 21.34
N GLU A 160 -24.10 -22.97 22.02
CA GLU A 160 -24.21 -22.95 23.49
C GLU A 160 -22.89 -22.65 24.22
N VAL A 161 -21.76 -23.12 23.67
CA VAL A 161 -20.41 -22.81 24.15
C VAL A 161 -19.56 -22.40 22.96
N PHE A 162 -18.92 -21.23 23.06
CA PHE A 162 -18.10 -20.69 21.99
C PHE A 162 -16.78 -20.13 22.53
N PHE A 163 -15.67 -20.77 22.15
CA PHE A 163 -14.33 -20.26 22.41
C PHE A 163 -13.83 -19.45 21.22
N HIS A 164 -13.30 -18.28 21.52
CA HIS A 164 -12.66 -17.41 20.52
C HIS A 164 -11.35 -16.87 21.05
N TRP A 165 -10.36 -16.84 20.17
CA TRP A 165 -9.06 -16.21 20.39
C TRP A 165 -8.69 -15.44 19.13
N ALA A 166 -7.86 -14.41 19.28
CA ALA A 166 -7.57 -13.46 18.21
C ALA A 166 -7.03 -14.12 16.93
N ASN A 167 -6.14 -15.11 17.08
CA ASN A 167 -5.46 -15.76 15.95
C ASN A 167 -6.15 -17.06 15.51
N ARG A 168 -7.47 -17.16 15.74
CA ARG A 168 -8.26 -18.30 15.26
C ARG A 168 -8.19 -18.34 13.74
N ASP A 169 -7.92 -19.53 13.18
CA ASP A 169 -7.71 -19.77 11.75
C ASP A 169 -6.44 -19.14 11.13
N GLN A 170 -5.46 -18.76 11.96
CA GLN A 170 -4.13 -18.35 11.53
C GLN A 170 -3.07 -19.38 11.93
N HIS A 171 -2.11 -19.62 11.04
CA HIS A 171 -0.92 -20.43 11.29
C HIS A 171 0.27 -19.50 11.55
N TYR A 172 0.86 -19.61 12.74
CA TYR A 172 2.09 -18.91 13.07
C TYR A 172 3.29 -19.61 12.41
N VAL A 173 4.08 -18.84 11.67
CA VAL A 173 5.32 -19.30 11.03
C VAL A 173 6.46 -18.44 11.54
N LYS A 174 7.44 -19.09 12.18
CA LYS A 174 8.68 -18.44 12.62
C LYS A 174 9.72 -18.50 11.51
N THR A 175 10.40 -17.38 11.27
CA THR A 175 11.25 -17.24 10.06
C THR A 175 12.65 -17.86 10.18
N HIS A 176 12.91 -18.65 11.21
CA HIS A 176 14.29 -19.00 11.57
C HIS A 176 14.94 -20.15 10.78
N GLU A 177 14.25 -20.80 9.84
CA GLU A 177 14.76 -22.07 9.31
C GLU A 177 15.11 -22.12 7.82
N ARG A 178 14.68 -21.17 6.97
CA ARG A 178 14.70 -21.43 5.50
C ARG A 178 14.96 -20.29 4.52
N PHE A 179 15.38 -19.09 4.93
CA PHE A 179 15.70 -18.02 3.97
C PHE A 179 17.22 -17.84 3.80
N LEU A 180 17.88 -18.89 3.33
CA LEU A 180 19.32 -18.90 3.02
C LEU A 180 19.65 -18.22 1.68
N ASP A 181 18.66 -18.05 0.80
CA ASP A 181 18.84 -17.58 -0.58
C ASP A 181 18.03 -16.31 -0.84
N TYR A 182 18.42 -15.21 -0.20
CA TYR A 182 17.90 -13.90 -0.58
C TYR A 182 18.64 -13.43 -1.83
N ALA A 183 17.95 -13.33 -2.96
CA ALA A 183 18.55 -12.91 -4.21
C ALA A 183 17.66 -11.91 -4.95
N PHE A 184 18.27 -10.88 -5.51
CA PHE A 184 17.62 -9.88 -6.36
C PHE A 184 18.44 -9.58 -7.60
N THR A 185 17.79 -9.01 -8.61
CA THR A 185 18.42 -8.66 -9.88
C THR A 185 18.39 -7.15 -10.08
N VAL A 186 19.54 -6.56 -10.37
CA VAL A 186 19.65 -5.16 -10.80
C VAL A 186 20.04 -5.12 -12.27
N ARG A 187 19.51 -4.18 -13.04
CA ARG A 187 19.71 -4.12 -14.50
C ARG A 187 20.26 -2.77 -14.89
N ASP A 188 21.18 -2.78 -15.85
CA ASP A 188 21.61 -1.60 -16.59
C ASP A 188 21.34 -1.81 -18.09
N LEU A 189 21.86 -0.90 -18.91
CA LEU A 189 21.81 -1.01 -20.38
C LEU A 189 22.69 -2.15 -20.92
N THR A 190 23.62 -2.67 -20.14
CA THR A 190 24.61 -3.68 -20.57
C THR A 190 24.23 -5.11 -20.19
N GLY A 191 23.26 -5.29 -19.28
CA GLY A 191 22.77 -6.59 -18.85
C GLY A 191 22.13 -6.58 -17.46
N ALA A 192 21.97 -7.78 -16.91
CA ALA A 192 21.45 -7.98 -15.57
C ALA A 192 22.56 -8.49 -14.64
N TYR A 193 22.66 -7.90 -13.45
CA TYR A 193 23.51 -8.36 -12.37
C TYR A 193 22.66 -9.06 -11.31
N ARG A 194 23.15 -10.17 -10.78
CA ARG A 194 22.48 -10.93 -9.73
C ARG A 194 23.19 -10.71 -8.40
N VAL A 195 22.47 -10.26 -7.39
CA VAL A 195 23.01 -10.08 -6.04
C VAL A 195 22.38 -11.09 -5.10
N ARG A 196 23.20 -11.79 -4.31
CA ARG A 196 22.76 -12.81 -3.35
C ARG A 196 23.32 -12.54 -1.96
N PHE A 197 22.46 -12.63 -0.95
CA PHE A 197 22.85 -12.66 0.45
C PHE A 197 22.72 -14.09 0.97
N THR A 198 23.81 -14.59 1.57
CA THR A 198 23.86 -15.95 2.11
C THR A 198 24.22 -15.90 3.58
N ILE A 199 23.65 -16.79 4.38
CA ILE A 199 24.05 -16.94 5.78
C ILE A 199 25.16 -18.00 5.82
N ALA A 200 26.33 -17.62 6.33
CA ALA A 200 27.41 -18.58 6.56
C ALA A 200 26.96 -19.59 7.64
N ALA A 201 27.05 -20.89 7.34
CA ALA A 201 26.73 -21.93 8.30
C ALA A 201 27.57 -21.73 9.57
N ALA A 202 26.88 -21.70 10.72
CA ALA A 202 27.39 -21.30 12.02
C ALA A 202 28.90 -21.60 12.23
N SER A 203 29.74 -20.55 12.21
CA SER A 203 31.03 -20.66 12.87
C SER A 203 30.74 -20.75 14.37
N VAL A 204 31.18 -21.84 14.99
CA VAL A 204 31.31 -22.00 16.45
C VAL A 204 31.67 -20.64 17.08
N PRO A 205 31.03 -20.20 18.18
CA PRO A 205 31.32 -18.91 18.78
C PRO A 205 32.83 -18.79 18.99
N ARG A 206 33.47 -17.98 18.16
CA ARG A 206 34.81 -17.47 18.45
C ARG A 206 34.59 -16.38 19.48
N ASP A 207 35.16 -16.58 20.65
CA ASP A 207 35.26 -15.61 21.74
C ASP A 207 34.02 -15.34 22.60
N ASN A 208 34.33 -14.70 23.73
CA ASN A 208 33.48 -14.35 24.86
C ASN A 208 32.33 -13.41 24.43
N THR A 209 31.20 -13.98 24.01
CA THR A 209 30.02 -13.25 23.53
C THR A 209 29.18 -12.66 24.67
N LYS A 210 28.61 -11.46 24.48
CA LYS A 210 27.74 -10.79 25.47
C LYS A 210 26.35 -10.50 24.87
N GLY A 211 25.29 -10.76 25.63
CA GLY A 211 23.91 -10.39 25.28
C GLY A 211 22.98 -11.57 24.97
N SER A 212 21.69 -11.27 24.84
CA SER A 212 20.62 -12.25 24.59
C SER A 212 20.08 -12.26 23.15
N ARG A 213 20.48 -11.28 22.32
CA ARG A 213 19.97 -11.07 20.96
C ARG A 213 21.08 -11.18 19.93
N ARG A 214 20.86 -11.98 18.88
CA ARG A 214 21.76 -12.15 17.74
C ARG A 214 21.45 -11.10 16.66
N TYR A 215 22.49 -10.67 15.94
CA TYR A 215 22.44 -9.71 14.85
C TYR A 215 23.05 -10.30 13.58
N PHE A 216 22.73 -9.70 12.43
CA PHE A 216 23.32 -10.02 11.13
C PHE A 216 24.51 -9.11 10.88
N PHE A 217 25.68 -9.71 10.71
CA PHE A 217 26.92 -9.03 10.36
C PHE A 217 27.30 -9.36 8.92
N PRO A 218 27.26 -8.38 7.99
CA PRO A 218 27.80 -8.57 6.64
C PRO A 218 29.30 -8.88 6.68
N ARG A 219 29.78 -9.71 5.75
CA ARG A 219 31.21 -10.05 5.59
C ARG A 219 31.73 -9.60 4.22
N PRO A 220 32.02 -8.30 4.03
CA PRO A 220 32.55 -7.77 2.77
C PRO A 220 33.84 -8.49 2.34
N ASP A 221 34.72 -8.82 3.30
CA ASP A 221 36.00 -9.51 3.04
C ASP A 221 35.83 -10.92 2.47
N SER A 222 34.66 -11.53 2.66
CA SER A 222 34.32 -12.87 2.14
C SER A 222 33.33 -12.79 0.96
N ALA A 223 33.06 -11.59 0.45
CA ALA A 223 32.21 -11.41 -0.70
C ALA A 223 32.88 -11.99 -1.95
N ALA A 224 32.07 -12.59 -2.82
CA ALA A 224 32.54 -13.19 -4.06
C ALA A 224 31.82 -12.54 -5.24
N TYR A 225 32.58 -12.20 -6.28
CA TYR A 225 32.03 -11.72 -7.55
C TYR A 225 32.45 -12.66 -8.67
N ASP A 226 31.47 -13.17 -9.41
CA ASP A 226 31.65 -13.95 -10.62
C ASP A 226 31.37 -13.06 -11.83
N ALA A 227 32.42 -12.76 -12.60
CA ALA A 227 32.35 -11.89 -13.77
C ALA A 227 31.61 -12.53 -14.96
N ASP A 228 31.66 -13.87 -15.09
CA ASP A 228 31.03 -14.59 -16.19
C ASP A 228 29.50 -14.62 -16.02
N SER A 229 29.04 -14.86 -14.79
CA SER A 229 27.62 -14.87 -14.46
C SER A 229 27.08 -13.53 -13.97
N ARG A 230 27.93 -12.50 -13.87
CA ARG A 230 27.63 -11.17 -13.29
C ARG A 230 26.94 -11.28 -11.94
N ALA A 231 27.42 -12.18 -11.09
CA ALA A 231 26.82 -12.51 -9.81
C ALA A 231 27.68 -12.07 -8.63
N PHE A 232 27.12 -11.26 -7.74
CA PHE A 232 27.74 -10.84 -6.49
C PHE A 232 27.10 -11.59 -5.31
N THR A 233 27.90 -12.21 -4.47
CA THR A 233 27.45 -12.94 -3.28
C THR A 233 28.07 -12.31 -2.04
N LEU A 234 27.22 -11.88 -1.11
CA LEU A 234 27.60 -11.30 0.18
C LEU A 234 27.22 -12.25 1.33
N PRO A 235 28.19 -12.84 2.03
CA PRO A 235 27.94 -13.67 3.20
C PRO A 235 27.59 -12.85 4.45
N PHE A 236 26.80 -13.44 5.34
CA PHE A 236 26.41 -12.90 6.63
C PHE A 236 26.72 -13.89 7.76
N GLU A 237 27.15 -13.36 8.89
CA GLU A 237 27.21 -14.09 10.16
C GLU A 237 26.00 -13.71 11.03
N TYR A 238 25.26 -14.71 11.50
CA TYR A 238 24.17 -14.52 12.45
C TYR A 238 24.62 -14.92 13.86
N ARG A 239 25.14 -13.94 14.62
CA ARG A 239 25.82 -14.18 15.90
C ARG A 239 25.53 -13.11 16.96
N LEU A 240 25.97 -13.37 18.18
CA LEU A 240 26.00 -12.36 19.24
C LEU A 240 27.12 -11.34 18.94
N PRO A 241 26.94 -10.07 19.34
CA PRO A 241 27.99 -9.06 19.21
C PRO A 241 29.16 -9.36 20.15
N THR A 242 30.37 -8.97 19.76
CA THR A 242 31.53 -8.96 20.64
C THR A 242 31.41 -7.84 21.69
N PRO A 243 32.20 -7.85 22.77
CA PRO A 243 32.18 -6.77 23.77
C PRO A 243 32.44 -5.37 23.17
N GLU A 244 33.30 -5.29 22.15
CA GLU A 244 33.62 -4.05 21.44
C GLU A 244 32.44 -3.58 20.57
N GLU A 245 31.86 -4.48 19.78
CA GLU A 245 30.68 -4.21 18.95
C GLU A 245 29.46 -3.84 19.81
N ALA A 246 29.26 -4.49 20.95
CA ALA A 246 28.20 -4.17 21.89
C ALA A 246 28.39 -2.79 22.55
N GLY A 247 29.64 -2.34 22.71
CA GLY A 247 29.96 -0.99 23.16
C GLY A 247 29.72 0.07 22.09
N ALA A 248 30.00 -0.26 20.82
CA ALA A 248 29.85 0.66 19.68
C ALA A 248 28.40 0.83 19.22
N TYR A 249 27.66 -0.28 19.03
CA TYR A 249 26.31 -0.27 18.46
C TYR A 249 25.20 -0.35 19.51
N GLY A 250 25.55 -0.71 20.74
CA GLY A 250 24.59 -0.98 21.81
C GLY A 250 23.91 -2.35 21.69
N SER A 251 22.95 -2.61 22.58
CA SER A 251 22.23 -3.90 22.66
C SER A 251 20.73 -3.78 22.41
N ASN A 252 20.27 -2.67 21.85
CA ASN A 252 18.87 -2.38 21.57
C ASN A 252 18.48 -2.78 20.13
N SER A 253 17.21 -2.59 19.75
CA SER A 253 16.72 -2.87 18.39
C SER A 253 17.42 -2.04 17.30
N GLN A 254 18.00 -0.90 17.65
CA GLN A 254 18.71 -0.01 16.72
C GLN A 254 20.14 -0.48 16.41
N ALA A 255 20.70 -1.41 17.19
CA ALA A 255 22.03 -1.94 16.95
C ALA A 255 22.17 -2.58 15.55
N GLN A 256 21.11 -3.26 15.07
CA GLN A 256 21.11 -3.81 13.71
C GLN A 256 21.24 -2.73 12.64
N GLU A 257 20.60 -1.57 12.86
CA GLU A 257 20.61 -0.45 11.92
C GLU A 257 22.01 0.15 11.81
N ALA A 258 22.65 0.44 12.95
CA ALA A 258 23.99 0.99 12.99
C ALA A 258 25.04 0.06 12.34
N ILE A 259 24.91 -1.27 12.55
CA ILE A 259 25.76 -2.27 11.90
C ILE A 259 25.63 -2.20 10.37
N LEU A 260 24.40 -2.05 9.84
CA LEU A 260 24.18 -1.98 8.40
C LEU A 260 24.71 -0.67 7.82
N GLU A 261 24.43 0.47 8.46
CA GLU A 261 24.89 1.78 8.00
C GLU A 261 26.42 1.87 7.93
N GLU A 262 27.15 1.33 8.92
CA GLU A 262 28.62 1.25 8.87
C GLU A 262 29.13 0.27 7.81
N ALA A 263 28.39 -0.82 7.56
CA ALA A 263 28.80 -1.83 6.60
C ALA A 263 28.59 -1.40 5.14
N VAL A 264 27.63 -0.53 4.83
CA VAL A 264 27.31 -0.14 3.44
C VAL A 264 28.53 0.37 2.67
N PRO A 265 29.33 1.34 3.16
CA PRO A 265 30.52 1.80 2.45
C PRO A 265 31.52 0.67 2.18
N ARG A 266 31.78 -0.18 3.18
CA ARG A 266 32.72 -1.32 3.05
C ARG A 266 32.23 -2.36 2.06
N ILE A 267 30.93 -2.62 2.00
CA ILE A 267 30.34 -3.53 1.00
C ILE A 267 30.48 -2.93 -0.40
N LEU A 268 30.21 -1.64 -0.58
CA LEU A 268 30.35 -0.97 -1.87
C LEU A 268 31.80 -0.98 -2.37
N GLU A 269 32.77 -0.78 -1.47
CA GLU A 269 34.21 -0.91 -1.79
C GLU A 269 34.60 -2.34 -2.21
N ALA A 270 33.97 -3.36 -1.61
CA ALA A 270 34.21 -4.76 -1.95
C ALA A 270 33.60 -5.19 -3.30
N VAL A 271 32.75 -4.36 -3.94
CA VAL A 271 32.16 -4.66 -5.26
C VAL A 271 33.17 -4.29 -6.37
N PRO A 272 33.74 -5.27 -7.09
CA PRO A 272 34.79 -5.00 -8.08
C PRO A 272 34.26 -4.23 -9.31
N ASP A 273 33.03 -4.53 -9.73
CA ASP A 273 32.39 -3.95 -10.91
C ASP A 273 31.83 -2.54 -10.61
N GLU A 274 32.27 -1.53 -11.36
CA GLU A 274 31.88 -0.13 -11.15
C GLU A 274 30.40 0.12 -11.43
N ASN A 275 29.82 -0.53 -12.44
CA ASN A 275 28.41 -0.38 -12.79
C ASN A 275 27.53 -0.96 -11.67
N LEU A 276 27.86 -2.17 -11.19
CA LEU A 276 27.14 -2.78 -10.08
C LEU A 276 27.25 -1.94 -8.81
N ARG A 277 28.43 -1.38 -8.53
CA ARG A 277 28.64 -0.48 -7.37
C ARG A 277 27.76 0.76 -7.47
N ALA A 278 27.70 1.39 -8.65
CA ALA A 278 26.83 2.53 -8.89
C ALA A 278 25.36 2.17 -8.71
N LEU A 279 24.90 1.05 -9.29
CA LEU A 279 23.52 0.56 -9.15
C LEU A 279 23.13 0.31 -7.68
N LEU A 280 24.02 -0.29 -6.88
CA LEU A 280 23.80 -0.55 -5.46
C LEU A 280 23.80 0.72 -4.60
N GLY A 281 24.54 1.74 -5.03
CA GLY A 281 24.61 3.06 -4.40
C GLY A 281 23.47 4.01 -4.80
N GLN A 282 22.63 3.65 -5.77
CA GLN A 282 21.51 4.51 -6.20
C GLN A 282 20.55 4.78 -5.05
N ASP A 283 20.25 6.06 -4.84
CA ASP A 283 19.25 6.48 -3.88
C ASP A 283 17.85 6.04 -4.34
N GLN A 284 17.11 5.42 -3.41
CA GLN A 284 15.77 4.86 -3.64
C GLN A 284 14.66 5.70 -2.98
N ARG A 285 14.99 6.87 -2.41
CA ARG A 285 14.00 7.77 -1.84
C ARG A 285 13.03 8.28 -2.90
N THR A 286 11.75 8.37 -2.54
CA THR A 286 10.75 9.08 -3.34
C THR A 286 10.96 10.59 -3.26
N GLU A 287 10.40 11.36 -4.20
CA GLU A 287 10.42 12.83 -4.14
C GLU A 287 9.86 13.36 -2.81
N GLN A 288 8.83 12.68 -2.27
CA GLN A 288 8.24 13.00 -0.98
C GLN A 288 9.21 12.72 0.19
N ASP A 289 9.95 11.61 0.15
CA ASP A 289 10.93 11.28 1.18
C ASP A 289 12.08 12.29 1.23
N VAL A 290 12.47 12.82 0.08
CA VAL A 290 13.46 13.90 -0.03
C VAL A 290 12.90 15.20 0.54
N ALA A 291 11.65 15.54 0.22
CA ALA A 291 10.97 16.72 0.77
C ALA A 291 10.80 16.64 2.30
N ASP A 292 10.56 15.45 2.83
CA ASP A 292 10.42 15.18 4.27
C ASP A 292 11.78 15.13 5.01
N GLY A 293 12.90 15.30 4.30
CA GLY A 293 14.24 15.33 4.90
C GLY A 293 14.72 13.98 5.44
N LYS A 294 14.22 12.86 4.91
CA LYS A 294 14.63 11.51 5.34
C LYS A 294 16.08 11.22 4.93
N PRO A 295 16.83 10.42 5.71
CA PRO A 295 18.22 10.08 5.38
C PRO A 295 18.33 9.33 4.05
N GLU A 296 19.47 9.47 3.38
CA GLU A 296 19.76 8.77 2.12
C GLU A 296 19.50 7.26 2.23
N MET A 297 18.87 6.69 1.20
CA MET A 297 18.50 5.28 1.18
C MET A 297 19.09 4.61 -0.06
N PRO A 298 20.38 4.23 -0.02
CA PRO A 298 20.97 3.42 -1.08
C PRO A 298 20.18 2.13 -1.28
N LEU A 299 20.08 1.66 -2.53
CA LEU A 299 19.44 0.39 -2.86
C LEU A 299 19.99 -0.77 -2.01
N LEU A 300 21.30 -0.80 -1.81
CA LEU A 300 21.96 -1.78 -0.95
C LEU A 300 21.41 -1.72 0.49
N LEU A 301 21.36 -0.54 1.11
CA LEU A 301 20.87 -0.37 2.48
C LEU A 301 19.42 -0.86 2.62
N ARG A 302 18.56 -0.47 1.67
CA ARG A 302 17.17 -0.92 1.63
C ARG A 302 17.06 -2.45 1.56
N ARG A 303 17.87 -3.10 0.72
CA ARG A 303 17.88 -4.57 0.58
C ARG A 303 18.45 -5.26 1.81
N LEU A 304 19.47 -4.69 2.46
CA LEU A 304 20.03 -5.18 3.72
C LEU A 304 19.01 -5.12 4.86
N ARG A 305 18.31 -3.99 5.01
CA ARG A 305 17.23 -3.82 5.99
C ARG A 305 16.13 -4.85 5.78
N HIS A 306 15.68 -5.01 4.53
CA HIS A 306 14.65 -5.98 4.19
C HIS A 306 15.09 -7.43 4.48
N PHE A 307 16.34 -7.80 4.16
CA PHE A 307 16.90 -9.12 4.47
C PHE A 307 16.92 -9.40 5.97
N CYS A 308 17.42 -8.47 6.78
CA CYS A 308 17.51 -8.64 8.24
C CYS A 308 16.12 -8.72 8.88
N ARG A 309 15.20 -7.82 8.49
CA ARG A 309 13.82 -7.80 8.96
C ARG A 309 13.11 -9.11 8.62
N ARG A 310 13.14 -9.53 7.35
CA ARG A 310 12.50 -10.79 6.93
C ARG A 310 12.99 -11.97 7.74
N ASN A 311 14.30 -12.09 7.98
CA ASN A 311 14.87 -13.20 8.76
C ASN A 311 14.57 -13.17 10.27
N THR A 312 13.93 -12.11 10.76
CA THR A 312 13.62 -11.92 12.19
C THR A 312 12.15 -11.69 12.48
N SER A 313 11.34 -11.43 11.46
CA SER A 313 9.89 -11.28 11.57
C SER A 313 9.21 -12.64 11.73
N ASP A 314 8.12 -12.64 12.47
CA ASP A 314 7.19 -13.77 12.51
C ASP A 314 6.01 -13.46 11.60
N TYR A 315 5.39 -14.49 11.03
CA TYR A 315 4.28 -14.33 10.08
C TYR A 315 3.04 -15.13 10.51
N PHE A 316 1.86 -14.60 10.17
CA PHE A 316 0.57 -15.27 10.34
C PHE A 316 -0.08 -15.56 9.00
N ILE A 317 -0.19 -16.84 8.66
CA ILE A 317 -0.84 -17.29 7.44
C ILE A 317 -2.30 -17.62 7.75
N HIS A 318 -3.22 -16.88 7.13
CA HIS A 318 -4.65 -17.19 7.21
C HIS A 318 -4.98 -18.46 6.45
N ARG A 319 -5.72 -19.37 7.09
CA ARG A 319 -6.31 -20.52 6.40
C ARG A 319 -7.38 -20.10 5.38
N ASP A 320 -8.16 -19.07 5.70
CA ASP A 320 -9.22 -18.51 4.85
C ASP A 320 -9.19 -16.97 4.90
N LEU A 321 -8.25 -16.40 4.15
CA LEU A 321 -8.09 -14.94 4.07
C LEU A 321 -9.35 -14.26 3.50
N ARG A 322 -9.99 -14.88 2.50
CA ARG A 322 -11.21 -14.35 1.86
C ARG A 322 -12.32 -14.23 2.89
N GLY A 323 -12.62 -15.31 3.62
CA GLY A 323 -13.66 -15.29 4.65
C GLY A 323 -13.35 -14.31 5.77
N PHE A 324 -12.09 -14.15 6.18
CA PHE A 324 -11.68 -13.12 7.13
C PHE A 324 -12.02 -11.72 6.60
N LEU A 325 -11.53 -11.35 5.42
CA LEU A 325 -11.74 -10.03 4.84
C LEU A 325 -13.22 -9.73 4.59
N THR A 326 -14.00 -10.69 4.08
CA THR A 326 -15.44 -10.49 3.85
C THR A 326 -16.20 -10.21 5.14
N ARG A 327 -15.91 -10.93 6.24
CA ARG A 327 -16.56 -10.70 7.53
C ARG A 327 -16.19 -9.35 8.15
N GLU A 328 -14.92 -8.98 8.04
CA GLU A 328 -14.45 -7.67 8.52
C GLU A 328 -15.01 -6.53 7.67
N LEU A 329 -15.16 -6.73 6.36
CA LEU A 329 -15.77 -5.76 5.44
C LEU A 329 -17.24 -5.54 5.77
N GLU A 330 -18.00 -6.62 5.99
CA GLU A 330 -19.41 -6.54 6.39
C GLU A 330 -19.57 -5.74 7.71
N PHE A 331 -18.68 -5.98 8.68
CA PHE A 331 -18.67 -5.21 9.92
C PHE A 331 -18.32 -3.74 9.68
N TYR A 332 -17.27 -3.47 8.89
CA TYR A 332 -16.84 -2.11 8.55
C TYR A 332 -17.95 -1.31 7.86
N ILE A 333 -18.68 -1.92 6.92
CA ILE A 333 -19.81 -1.27 6.24
C ILE A 333 -20.90 -0.93 7.26
N LYS A 334 -21.28 -1.87 8.14
CA LYS A 334 -22.34 -1.63 9.12
C LYS A 334 -21.98 -0.58 10.17
N ASP A 335 -20.75 -0.63 10.67
CA ASP A 335 -20.32 0.18 11.81
C ASP A 335 -19.77 1.55 11.41
N GLN A 336 -19.07 1.65 10.27
CA GLN A 336 -18.39 2.88 9.87
C GLN A 336 -19.10 3.57 8.71
N VAL A 337 -19.54 2.82 7.70
CA VAL A 337 -20.17 3.43 6.52
C VAL A 337 -21.63 3.80 6.80
N LEU A 338 -22.45 2.83 7.25
CA LEU A 338 -23.88 3.09 7.49
C LEU A 338 -24.12 4.10 8.62
N HIS A 339 -23.33 4.06 9.70
CA HIS A 339 -23.44 5.04 10.78
C HIS A 339 -23.12 6.47 10.33
N LEU A 340 -22.11 6.67 9.47
CA LEU A 340 -21.80 7.99 8.92
C LEU A 340 -22.91 8.46 7.98
N MET A 341 -23.40 7.59 7.09
CA MET A 341 -24.49 7.95 6.17
C MET A 341 -25.83 8.20 6.89
N ASP A 342 -26.06 7.60 8.06
CA ASP A 342 -27.22 7.90 8.93
C ASP A 342 -27.17 9.30 9.53
N LEU A 343 -25.97 9.86 9.69
CA LEU A 343 -25.78 11.26 10.11
C LEU A 343 -25.93 12.25 8.94
N GLU A 344 -25.62 11.82 7.70
CA GLU A 344 -25.56 12.70 6.51
C GLU A 344 -26.80 12.66 5.57
N ALA A 345 -27.67 11.65 5.72
CA ALA A 345 -28.99 11.54 5.08
C ALA A 345 -29.09 11.79 3.54
N ASP A 346 -28.60 10.83 2.74
CA ASP A 346 -29.10 10.53 1.39
C ASP A 346 -29.44 9.01 1.27
N LEU A 347 -30.70 8.68 0.98
CA LEU A 347 -31.24 7.31 1.02
C LEU A 347 -30.90 6.47 -0.22
N ASP A 348 -30.73 7.11 -1.39
CA ASP A 348 -30.49 6.40 -2.63
C ASP A 348 -29.03 5.98 -2.78
N ALA A 349 -28.10 6.80 -2.28
CA ALA A 349 -26.70 6.44 -2.12
C ALA A 349 -26.52 5.21 -1.21
N LYS A 350 -27.24 5.16 -0.07
CA LYS A 350 -27.21 4.01 0.86
C LYS A 350 -27.56 2.69 0.18
N ARG A 351 -28.55 2.69 -0.71
CA ARG A 351 -29.01 1.48 -1.40
C ARG A 351 -28.00 0.93 -2.41
N ARG A 352 -27.17 1.81 -3.02
CA ARG A 352 -26.16 1.41 -4.00
C ARG A 352 -24.95 0.74 -3.33
N VAL A 353 -24.53 1.27 -2.19
CA VAL A 353 -23.39 0.73 -1.42
C VAL A 353 -23.69 -0.63 -0.78
N VAL A 354 -24.93 -0.88 -0.37
CA VAL A 354 -25.33 -2.11 0.36
C VAL A 354 -25.68 -3.29 -0.57
N ARG A 355 -25.76 -3.10 -1.89
CA ARG A 355 -26.23 -4.12 -2.84
C ARG A 355 -25.19 -5.17 -3.28
N THR A 356 -23.97 -5.11 -2.77
CA THR A 356 -22.94 -6.17 -2.90
C THR A 356 -22.89 -7.04 -1.66
#